data_AF-F8KPQ7-F1
#
_entry.id   AF-F8KPQ7-F1
#
_cell.length_a   1.000
_cell.length_b   1.000
_cell.length_c   1.000
_cell.angle_alpha   90.00
_cell.angle_beta   90.00
_cell.angle_gamma   90.00
#
_symmetry.space_group_name_H-M   'P 1'
#
loop_
_entity.id
_entity.type
_entity.pdbx_description
1 polymer ?
#
loop_
_entity_poly.entity_id
_entity_poly.type
_entity_poly.pdbx_seq_one_letter_code
_entity_poly.pdbx_strand_id
1 'polypeptide(L)'
;MKQDYLEIVLAVLKEAKAPVSIYDLYTRAQELYKAHKIDKMFSTAEHLTYFPTYKALKNKEEVPFVQVEGKPISIALKEYADNVVESTTQTSSSTSCKTETHHERTLHPLLAYFVQHKWGAHTKTIKHESALKAKQGKNSWLYPDMVGASFAYKNFDPALREFVENFDILPLKLFSFELKKQVDLSNCREHYFQAISNSSWANEGYLVAEKLNIQDNDLMDLLKRLHASFGIGVIVLDTEDLTKKPSALKCKV
;
A
#
# COMPACT_ATOMS: atom_id res chain seq x y z
N MET A 1 -13.11 -4.70 -23.88
CA MET A 1 -11.67 -5.04 -23.99
C MET A 1 -11.26 -4.96 -25.47
N LYS A 2 -9.99 -4.69 -25.83
CA LYS A 2 -9.54 -4.82 -27.24
C LYS A 2 -9.58 -6.29 -27.66
N GLN A 3 -9.99 -6.58 -28.90
CA GLN A 3 -10.15 -7.95 -29.40
C GLN A 3 -8.84 -8.76 -29.31
N ASP A 4 -7.71 -8.18 -29.72
CA ASP A 4 -6.41 -8.86 -29.64
C ASP A 4 -6.06 -9.27 -28.19
N TYR A 5 -6.44 -8.47 -27.20
CA TYR A 5 -6.14 -8.76 -25.79
C TYR A 5 -7.04 -9.85 -25.23
N LEU A 6 -8.28 -9.89 -25.72
CA LEU A 6 -9.22 -10.94 -25.36
C LEU A 6 -8.73 -12.30 -25.85
N GLU A 7 -8.22 -12.37 -27.07
CA GLU A 7 -7.65 -13.58 -27.67
C GLU A 7 -6.44 -14.10 -26.86
N ILE A 8 -5.53 -13.20 -26.46
CA ILE A 8 -4.37 -13.56 -25.64
C ILE A 8 -4.80 -14.09 -24.28
N VAL A 9 -5.72 -13.40 -23.59
CA VAL A 9 -6.24 -13.86 -22.29
C VAL A 9 -6.92 -15.22 -22.41
N LEU A 10 -7.71 -15.43 -23.47
CA LEU A 10 -8.35 -16.71 -23.73
C LEU A 10 -7.34 -17.84 -23.95
N ALA A 11 -6.26 -17.60 -24.68
CA ALA A 11 -5.21 -18.59 -24.89
C ALA A 11 -4.53 -18.97 -23.57
N VAL A 12 -4.23 -17.98 -22.72
CA VAL A 12 -3.67 -18.20 -21.37
C VAL A 12 -4.60 -19.07 -20.51
N LEU A 13 -5.90 -18.78 -20.50
CA LEU A 13 -6.86 -19.55 -19.70
C LEU A 13 -7.10 -20.97 -20.25
N LYS A 14 -7.09 -21.14 -21.57
CA LYS A 14 -7.21 -22.46 -22.22
C LYS A 14 -6.03 -23.37 -21.91
N GLU A 15 -4.82 -22.83 -21.92
CA GLU A 15 -3.62 -23.58 -21.54
C GLU A 15 -3.61 -23.88 -20.04
N ALA A 16 -3.93 -22.90 -19.20
CA ALA A 16 -3.83 -23.04 -17.75
C ALA A 16 -4.80 -24.08 -17.18
N LYS A 17 -6.01 -24.24 -17.75
CA LYS A 17 -7.10 -25.11 -17.25
C LYS A 17 -7.40 -24.95 -15.75
N ALA A 18 -7.01 -23.83 -15.17
CA ALA A 18 -7.09 -23.51 -13.75
C ALA A 18 -7.23 -21.98 -13.60
N PRO A 19 -7.69 -21.49 -12.44
CA PRO A 19 -7.73 -20.06 -12.16
C PRO A 19 -6.36 -19.41 -12.33
N VAL A 20 -6.31 -18.31 -13.09
CA VAL A 20 -5.10 -17.53 -13.33
C VAL A 20 -5.26 -16.14 -12.73
N SER A 21 -4.28 -15.72 -11.92
CA SER A 21 -4.20 -14.35 -11.42
C SER A 21 -4.11 -13.36 -12.59
N ILE A 22 -4.90 -12.29 -12.54
CA ILE A 22 -4.85 -11.24 -13.57
C ILE A 22 -3.47 -10.57 -13.67
N TYR A 23 -2.65 -10.66 -12.61
CA TYR A 23 -1.29 -10.12 -12.56
C TYR A 23 -0.28 -11.00 -13.30
N ASP A 24 -0.57 -12.30 -13.42
CA ASP A 24 0.34 -13.27 -14.07
C ASP A 24 0.05 -13.43 -15.58
N LEU A 25 -0.97 -12.73 -16.10
CA LEU A 25 -1.40 -12.83 -17.50
C LEU A 25 -0.26 -12.51 -18.48
N TYR A 26 0.57 -11.52 -18.16
CA TYR A 26 1.69 -11.15 -19.02
C TYR A 26 2.75 -12.26 -19.07
N THR A 27 3.17 -12.75 -17.90
CA THR A 27 4.18 -13.82 -17.78
C THR A 27 3.73 -15.08 -18.52
N ARG A 28 2.47 -15.51 -18.31
CA ARG A 28 1.93 -16.70 -18.99
C ARG A 28 1.73 -16.49 -20.48
N ALA A 29 1.31 -15.31 -20.91
CA ALA A 29 1.26 -15.00 -22.35
C ALA A 29 2.66 -15.01 -22.97
N GLN A 30 3.68 -14.56 -22.25
CA GLN A 30 5.06 -14.58 -22.72
C GLN A 30 5.58 -16.01 -22.92
N GLU A 31 5.25 -16.92 -22.00
CA GLU A 31 5.56 -18.36 -22.14
C GLU A 31 4.89 -18.96 -23.37
N LEU A 32 3.61 -18.65 -23.60
CA LEU A 32 2.88 -19.10 -24.79
C LEU A 32 3.44 -18.54 -26.09
N TYR A 33 3.86 -17.27 -26.08
CA TYR A 33 4.46 -16.62 -27.25
C TYR A 33 5.81 -17.26 -27.60
N LYS A 34 6.65 -17.52 -26.60
CA LYS A 34 7.93 -18.25 -26.77
C LYS A 34 7.71 -19.69 -27.27
N ALA A 35 6.60 -20.31 -26.89
CA ALA A 35 6.22 -21.65 -27.33
C ALA A 35 5.53 -21.66 -28.71
N HIS A 36 5.44 -20.53 -29.42
CA HIS A 36 4.71 -20.38 -30.69
C HIS A 36 3.23 -20.82 -30.61
N LYS A 37 2.61 -20.70 -29.44
CA LYS A 37 1.19 -21.01 -29.22
C LYS A 37 0.25 -19.81 -29.42
N ILE A 38 0.80 -18.59 -29.45
CA ILE A 38 0.09 -17.35 -29.77
C ILE A 38 0.93 -16.50 -30.74
N ASP A 39 0.29 -15.86 -31.70
CA ASP A 39 0.97 -15.07 -32.75
C ASP A 39 1.20 -13.60 -32.35
N LYS A 40 0.43 -13.10 -31.38
CA LYS A 40 0.45 -11.70 -30.93
C LYS A 40 0.65 -11.63 -29.42
N MET A 41 1.41 -10.62 -28.99
CA MET A 41 1.63 -10.30 -27.58
C MET A 41 0.90 -9.00 -27.20
N PHE A 42 0.71 -8.77 -25.90
CA PHE A 42 0.19 -7.49 -25.41
C PHE A 42 1.10 -6.34 -25.88
N SER A 43 0.50 -5.27 -26.41
CA SER A 43 1.24 -4.08 -26.86
C SER A 43 1.45 -3.05 -25.75
N THR A 44 1.01 -3.34 -24.52
CA THR A 44 1.19 -2.49 -23.34
C THR A 44 2.32 -3.04 -22.47
N ALA A 45 2.95 -2.16 -21.68
CA ALA A 45 3.93 -2.55 -20.67
C ALA A 45 3.37 -3.63 -19.71
N GLU A 46 4.22 -4.55 -19.29
CA GLU A 46 3.92 -5.70 -18.42
C GLU A 46 2.99 -5.34 -17.25
N HIS A 47 3.38 -4.33 -16.46
CA HIS A 47 2.66 -3.87 -15.28
C HIS A 47 1.28 -3.27 -15.56
N LEU A 48 0.87 -3.07 -16.82
CA LEU A 48 -0.45 -2.55 -17.20
C LEU A 48 -1.32 -3.61 -17.89
N THR A 49 -0.79 -4.82 -18.12
CA THR A 49 -1.46 -5.90 -18.85
C THR A 49 -2.73 -6.40 -18.17
N TYR A 50 -2.78 -6.34 -16.84
CA TYR A 50 -3.95 -6.72 -16.06
C TYR A 50 -5.13 -5.74 -16.24
N PHE A 51 -4.85 -4.48 -16.61
CA PHE A 51 -5.83 -3.39 -16.56
C PHE A 51 -7.03 -3.58 -17.50
N PRO A 52 -6.87 -4.02 -18.76
CA PRO A 52 -7.99 -4.31 -19.66
C PRO A 52 -8.89 -5.43 -19.15
N THR A 53 -8.30 -6.47 -18.56
CA THR A 53 -9.02 -7.61 -17.96
C THR A 53 -9.78 -7.18 -16.72
N TYR A 54 -9.13 -6.44 -15.82
CA TYR A 54 -9.77 -5.83 -14.66
C TYR A 54 -10.93 -4.90 -15.05
N LYS A 55 -10.74 -4.07 -16.09
CA LYS A 55 -11.77 -3.16 -16.60
C LYS A 55 -12.98 -3.91 -17.16
N ALA A 56 -12.76 -4.97 -17.94
CA ALA A 56 -13.83 -5.79 -18.50
C ALA A 56 -14.67 -6.47 -17.40
N LEU A 57 -14.04 -7.06 -16.39
CA LEU A 57 -14.72 -7.66 -15.23
C LEU A 57 -15.53 -6.60 -14.46
N LYS A 58 -14.94 -5.43 -14.21
CA LYS A 58 -15.56 -4.35 -13.43
C LYS A 58 -16.75 -3.70 -14.13
N ASN A 59 -16.67 -3.58 -15.45
CA ASN A 59 -17.74 -3.05 -16.30
C ASN A 59 -18.84 -4.09 -16.59
N LYS A 60 -18.67 -5.34 -16.13
CA LYS A 60 -19.54 -6.47 -16.45
C LYS A 60 -19.71 -6.65 -17.96
N GLU A 61 -18.64 -6.44 -18.72
CA GLU A 61 -18.62 -6.72 -20.16
C GLU A 61 -18.91 -8.23 -20.37
N GLU A 62 -19.63 -8.58 -21.44
CA GLU A 62 -19.83 -9.99 -21.80
C GLU A 62 -18.51 -10.59 -22.28
N VAL A 63 -17.80 -11.23 -21.35
CA VAL A 63 -16.54 -11.94 -21.61
C VAL A 63 -16.69 -13.44 -21.28
N PRO A 64 -15.93 -14.31 -21.98
CA PRO A 64 -15.98 -15.78 -21.82
C PRO A 64 -15.30 -16.32 -20.55
N PHE A 65 -14.80 -15.45 -19.67
CA PHE A 65 -14.18 -15.82 -18.39
C PHE A 65 -14.86 -15.11 -17.23
N VAL A 66 -14.76 -15.69 -16.04
CA VAL A 66 -15.35 -15.18 -14.81
C VAL A 66 -14.29 -15.06 -13.73
N GLN A 67 -14.54 -14.18 -12.78
CA GLN A 67 -13.74 -14.08 -11.58
C GLN A 67 -14.07 -15.24 -10.64
N VAL A 68 -13.06 -16.00 -10.23
CA VAL A 68 -13.16 -17.13 -9.30
C VAL A 68 -12.75 -16.71 -7.89
N GLU A 69 -11.68 -15.91 -7.76
CA GLU A 69 -11.17 -15.45 -6.46
C GLU A 69 -11.10 -13.92 -6.39
N GLY A 70 -11.32 -13.40 -5.18
CA GLY A 70 -11.41 -11.97 -4.90
C GLY A 70 -10.08 -11.26 -4.64
N LYS A 71 -9.13 -11.96 -3.99
CA LYS A 71 -7.90 -11.38 -3.44
C LYS A 71 -6.79 -12.45 -3.34
N PRO A 72 -5.79 -12.48 -4.26
CA PRO A 72 -5.71 -11.71 -5.50
C PRO A 72 -6.83 -12.09 -6.49
N ILE A 73 -7.07 -11.23 -7.50
CA ILE A 73 -8.14 -11.47 -8.48
C ILE A 73 -7.69 -12.58 -9.44
N SER A 74 -8.32 -13.75 -9.34
CA SER A 74 -8.10 -14.89 -10.23
C SER A 74 -9.29 -15.07 -11.17
N ILE A 75 -9.02 -15.35 -12.44
CA ILE A 75 -10.02 -15.60 -13.48
C ILE A 75 -9.90 -17.01 -14.08
N ALA A 76 -11.03 -17.58 -14.48
CA ALA A 76 -11.08 -18.85 -15.21
C ALA A 76 -12.13 -18.77 -16.34
N LEU A 77 -12.02 -19.63 -17.35
CA LEU A 77 -13.12 -19.76 -18.33
C LEU A 77 -14.38 -20.23 -17.61
N LYS A 78 -15.55 -19.78 -18.09
CA LYS A 78 -16.86 -20.21 -17.55
C LYS A 78 -16.98 -21.73 -17.48
N GLU A 79 -16.47 -22.43 -18.50
CA GLU A 79 -16.43 -23.89 -18.60
C GLU A 79 -15.62 -24.58 -17.48
N TYR A 80 -14.63 -23.88 -16.91
CA TYR A 80 -13.79 -24.41 -15.82
C TYR A 80 -14.25 -23.96 -14.44
N ALA A 81 -15.10 -22.94 -14.34
CA ALA A 81 -15.58 -22.39 -13.07
C ALA A 81 -16.57 -23.34 -12.35
N ASP A 82 -17.35 -24.12 -13.10
CA ASP A 82 -18.32 -25.07 -12.55
C ASP A 82 -17.64 -26.31 -11.89
N ASN A 83 -16.36 -26.56 -12.18
CA ASN A 83 -15.59 -27.68 -11.62
C ASN A 83 -14.90 -27.37 -10.27
N VAL A 84 -15.10 -26.17 -9.70
CA VAL A 84 -14.40 -25.73 -8.47
C VAL A 84 -15.28 -25.86 -7.20
N VAL A 85 -16.55 -26.25 -7.32
CA VAL A 85 -17.51 -26.26 -6.20
C VAL A 85 -17.44 -27.52 -5.31
N GLU A 86 -16.70 -28.57 -5.68
CA GLU A 86 -16.74 -29.87 -4.96
C GLU A 86 -15.49 -30.27 -4.15
N SER A 87 -14.54 -29.37 -3.88
CA SER A 87 -13.34 -29.75 -3.11
C SER A 87 -12.89 -28.73 -2.06
N THR A 88 -13.82 -28.27 -1.21
CA THR A 88 -13.44 -27.60 0.05
C THR A 88 -14.49 -27.77 1.15
N THR A 89 -14.91 -29.02 1.39
CA THR A 89 -15.40 -29.41 2.71
C THR A 89 -14.22 -29.54 3.66
N GLN A 90 -14.32 -28.89 4.81
CA GLN A 90 -13.40 -28.89 5.96
C GLN A 90 -12.23 -27.90 5.89
N THR A 91 -12.49 -26.65 6.28
CA THR A 91 -11.91 -26.07 7.50
C THR A 91 -12.76 -24.85 7.88
N SER A 92 -13.46 -24.96 9.00
CA SER A 92 -14.28 -23.91 9.60
C SER A 92 -13.44 -22.69 9.96
N SER A 93 -13.54 -21.65 9.13
CA SER A 93 -13.94 -20.28 9.49
C SER A 93 -13.70 -19.81 10.93
N SER A 94 -12.78 -18.86 11.10
CA SER A 94 -13.15 -17.49 11.51
C SER A 94 -11.95 -16.54 11.44
N THR A 95 -11.75 -15.85 10.32
CA THR A 95 -11.10 -14.53 10.35
C THR A 95 -12.07 -13.53 9.76
N SER A 96 -12.72 -12.81 10.65
CA SER A 96 -13.70 -11.77 10.37
C SER A 96 -13.07 -10.68 9.51
N CYS A 97 -13.44 -10.65 8.23
CA CYS A 97 -13.20 -9.50 7.36
C CYS A 97 -14.23 -8.40 7.70
N LYS A 98 -14.05 -7.72 8.85
CA LYS A 98 -14.75 -6.48 9.22
C LYS A 98 -13.83 -5.69 10.18
N THR A 99 -13.52 -4.42 9.85
CA THR A 99 -12.92 -3.35 10.72
C THR A 99 -11.41 -3.00 10.69
N GLU A 100 -10.66 -3.32 9.64
CA GLU A 100 -9.20 -3.02 9.61
C GLU A 100 -8.83 -1.52 9.58
N THR A 101 -9.56 -0.64 8.87
CA THR A 101 -9.22 0.81 8.79
C THR A 101 -9.50 1.62 10.06
N HIS A 102 -10.30 1.08 10.99
CA HIS A 102 -10.55 1.76 12.27
C HIS A 102 -9.46 1.47 13.32
N HIS A 103 -8.69 0.40 13.14
CA HIS A 103 -7.66 0.01 14.10
C HIS A 103 -6.40 0.86 13.99
N GLU A 104 -5.90 1.16 12.79
CA GLU A 104 -4.71 2.02 12.64
C GLU A 104 -4.97 3.45 13.17
N ARG A 105 -6.22 3.91 13.10
CA ARG A 105 -6.64 5.19 13.69
C ARG A 105 -6.43 5.29 15.19
N THR A 106 -6.39 4.17 15.92
CA THR A 106 -6.12 4.19 17.37
C THR A 106 -4.68 4.64 17.67
N LEU A 107 -3.77 4.51 16.70
CA LEU A 107 -2.38 4.96 16.81
C LEU A 107 -2.23 6.48 16.59
N HIS A 108 -3.23 7.14 15.99
CA HIS A 108 -3.12 8.55 15.60
C HIS A 108 -2.90 9.48 16.81
N PRO A 109 -3.65 9.36 17.93
CA PRO A 109 -3.40 10.17 19.12
C PRO A 109 -2.01 9.94 19.71
N LEU A 110 -1.53 8.69 19.69
CA LEU A 110 -0.21 8.33 20.19
C LEU A 110 0.90 8.96 19.35
N LEU A 111 0.81 8.83 18.02
CA LEU A 111 1.75 9.45 17.11
C LEU A 111 1.70 10.98 17.22
N ALA A 112 0.51 11.58 17.33
CA ALA A 112 0.36 13.02 17.52
C ALA A 112 1.06 13.51 18.80
N TYR A 113 0.88 12.79 19.91
CA TYR A 113 1.57 13.09 21.16
C TYR A 113 3.09 13.02 21.00
N PHE A 114 3.60 11.94 20.40
CA PHE A 114 5.02 11.73 20.14
C PHE A 114 5.62 12.87 19.31
N VAL A 115 5.02 13.16 18.16
CA VAL A 115 5.50 14.15 17.19
C VAL A 115 5.50 15.55 17.82
N GLN A 116 4.47 15.89 18.59
CA GLN A 116 4.42 17.16 19.30
C GLN A 116 5.51 17.25 20.38
N HIS A 117 5.69 16.23 21.21
CA HIS A 117 6.61 16.29 22.35
C HIS A 117 8.08 16.15 21.94
N LYS A 118 8.37 15.35 20.91
CA LYS A 118 9.75 15.09 20.48
C LYS A 118 10.22 16.04 19.39
N TRP A 119 9.35 16.44 18.48
CA TRP A 119 9.72 17.24 17.31
C TRP A 119 9.11 18.64 17.31
N GLY A 120 8.25 18.97 18.27
CA GLY A 120 7.56 20.27 18.32
C GLY A 120 6.62 20.48 17.12
N ALA A 121 6.23 19.41 16.43
CA ALA A 121 5.43 19.48 15.22
C ALA A 121 3.95 19.18 15.52
N HIS A 122 3.06 19.81 14.77
CA HIS A 122 1.62 19.60 14.89
C HIS A 122 1.16 18.63 13.82
N THR A 123 0.32 17.66 14.19
CA THR A 123 -0.19 16.65 13.25
C THR A 123 -1.69 16.77 13.02
N LYS A 124 -2.13 16.30 11.86
CA LYS A 124 -3.53 16.15 11.49
C LYS A 124 -3.74 14.83 10.76
N THR A 125 -4.85 14.18 11.07
CA THR A 125 -5.30 12.97 10.38
C THR A 125 -5.98 13.32 9.07
N ILE A 126 -5.64 12.59 8.01
CA ILE A 126 -6.30 12.68 6.72
C ILE A 126 -7.47 11.68 6.69
N LYS A 127 -8.70 12.20 6.53
CA LYS A 127 -9.92 11.38 6.47
C LYS A 127 -10.27 10.98 5.04
N HIS A 128 -9.53 10.04 4.47
CA HIS A 128 -9.72 9.55 3.10
C HIS A 128 -11.07 8.81 2.86
N GLU A 129 -11.81 8.47 3.92
CA GLU A 129 -13.14 7.84 3.86
C GLU A 129 -14.25 8.83 3.45
N SER A 130 -14.03 10.13 3.65
CA SER A 130 -15.01 11.18 3.30
C SER A 130 -14.92 11.63 1.83
N ALA A 131 -13.96 11.11 1.07
CA ALA A 131 -13.80 11.40 -0.35
C ALA A 131 -14.88 10.66 -1.16
N LEU A 132 -15.96 11.39 -1.48
CA LEU A 132 -17.23 10.95 -2.08
C LEU A 132 -17.21 10.12 -3.39
N LYS A 133 -16.06 9.69 -3.95
CA LYS A 133 -16.03 9.07 -5.30
C LYS A 133 -15.00 7.96 -5.56
N ALA A 134 -14.46 7.26 -4.56
CA ALA A 134 -13.52 6.16 -4.80
C ALA A 134 -13.99 4.81 -4.21
N LYS A 135 -13.99 3.77 -5.06
CA LYS A 135 -14.16 2.37 -4.58
C LYS A 135 -13.02 2.03 -3.61
N GLN A 136 -13.37 1.45 -2.46
CA GLN A 136 -12.43 1.01 -1.42
C GLN A 136 -11.20 0.32 -2.02
N GLY A 137 -10.00 0.75 -1.61
CA GLY A 137 -8.71 0.20 -2.03
C GLY A 137 -7.84 1.13 -2.89
N LYS A 138 -8.42 2.07 -3.66
CA LYS A 138 -7.62 3.06 -4.41
C LYS A 138 -7.07 4.20 -3.55
N ASN A 139 -7.75 4.54 -2.46
CA ASN A 139 -7.36 5.68 -1.62
C ASN A 139 -6.09 5.43 -0.80
N SER A 140 -5.77 4.16 -0.54
CA SER A 140 -4.59 3.76 0.22
C SER A 140 -3.27 4.15 -0.46
N TRP A 141 -3.26 4.42 -1.77
CA TRP A 141 -2.06 4.81 -2.53
C TRP A 141 -2.02 6.29 -2.91
N LEU A 142 -3.01 7.07 -2.45
CA LEU A 142 -3.19 8.46 -2.85
C LEU A 142 -2.90 9.45 -1.72
N TYR A 143 -3.09 9.02 -0.47
CA TYR A 143 -3.00 9.89 0.69
C TYR A 143 -2.35 9.16 1.86
N PRO A 144 -1.46 9.84 2.61
CA PRO A 144 -0.99 9.32 3.88
C PRO A 144 -2.12 9.36 4.91
N ASP A 145 -1.97 8.60 5.99
CA ASP A 145 -2.93 8.55 7.09
C ASP A 145 -2.88 9.82 7.96
N MET A 146 -1.66 10.35 8.15
CA MET A 146 -1.44 11.59 8.90
C MET A 146 -0.39 12.46 8.23
N VAL A 147 -0.55 13.77 8.44
CA VAL A 147 0.44 14.78 8.04
C VAL A 147 0.85 15.59 9.25
N GLY A 148 2.07 16.15 9.21
CA GLY A 148 2.58 17.02 10.24
C GLY A 148 3.27 18.26 9.69
N ALA A 149 3.32 19.32 10.49
CA ALA A 149 4.07 20.53 10.18
C ALA A 149 4.81 21.02 11.43
N SER A 150 6.11 21.28 11.28
CA SER A 150 6.91 22.04 12.24
C SER A 150 7.15 23.45 11.72
N PHE A 151 6.92 24.43 12.58
CA PHE A 151 7.09 25.85 12.29
C PHE A 151 8.28 26.37 13.10
N ALA A 152 9.50 25.97 12.71
CA ALA A 152 10.71 26.29 13.47
C ALA A 152 10.87 27.80 13.71
N TYR A 153 10.48 28.63 12.74
CA TYR A 153 10.56 30.09 12.83
C TYR A 153 9.74 30.70 13.98
N LYS A 154 8.69 30.01 14.47
CA LYS A 154 7.88 30.54 15.58
C LYS A 154 8.65 30.62 16.90
N ASN A 155 9.69 29.81 17.04
CA ASN A 155 10.55 29.80 18.21
C ASN A 155 11.74 30.76 18.10
N PHE A 156 11.90 31.45 16.96
CA PHE A 156 12.94 32.46 16.79
C PHE A 156 12.65 33.68 17.65
N ASP A 157 13.72 34.40 17.99
CA ASP A 157 13.56 35.69 18.65
C ASP A 157 12.73 36.64 17.77
N PRO A 158 12.04 37.63 18.36
CA PRO A 158 11.13 38.50 17.60
C PRO A 158 11.78 39.21 16.40
N ALA A 159 13.04 39.64 16.50
CA ALA A 159 13.72 40.35 15.41
C ALA A 159 14.11 39.40 14.28
N LEU A 160 14.62 38.20 14.58
CA LEU A 160 14.89 37.19 13.56
C LEU A 160 13.59 36.69 12.90
N ARG A 161 12.49 36.59 13.66
CA ARG A 161 11.19 36.21 13.11
C ARG A 161 10.67 37.23 12.12
N GLU A 162 10.70 38.52 12.48
CA GLU A 162 10.32 39.62 11.58
C GLU A 162 11.19 39.61 10.32
N PHE A 163 12.51 39.38 10.47
CA PHE A 163 13.40 39.23 9.32
C PHE A 163 13.01 38.05 8.41
N VAL A 164 12.73 36.87 8.98
CA VAL A 164 12.34 35.66 8.24
C VAL A 164 10.97 35.81 7.58
N GLU A 165 10.03 36.52 8.21
CA GLU A 165 8.69 36.79 7.65
C GLU A 165 8.73 37.69 6.41
N ASN A 166 9.84 38.40 6.14
CA ASN A 166 10.05 39.13 4.90
C ASN A 166 10.40 38.24 3.69
N PHE A 167 10.63 36.93 3.90
CA PHE A 167 10.91 35.99 2.82
C PHE A 167 9.66 35.16 2.47
N ASP A 168 9.49 34.88 1.19
CA ASP A 168 8.39 34.05 0.69
C ASP A 168 8.49 32.57 1.12
N ILE A 169 9.69 32.13 1.53
CA ILE A 169 9.97 30.75 1.94
C ILE A 169 10.25 30.74 3.44
N LEU A 170 9.21 30.47 4.22
CA LEU A 170 9.34 30.29 5.65
C LEU A 170 10.00 28.94 5.97
N PRO A 171 10.86 28.85 7.01
CA PRO A 171 11.46 27.60 7.45
C PRO A 171 10.41 26.72 8.14
N LEU A 172 9.66 26.00 7.32
CA LEU A 172 8.67 25.01 7.70
C LEU A 172 9.15 23.62 7.28
N LYS A 173 8.78 22.60 8.07
CA LYS A 173 9.07 21.21 7.76
C LYS A 173 7.80 20.40 7.76
N LEU A 174 7.51 19.76 6.63
CA LEU A 174 6.34 18.91 6.43
C LEU A 174 6.70 17.45 6.65
N PHE A 175 5.81 16.75 7.33
CA PHE A 175 5.91 15.35 7.66
C PHE A 175 4.72 14.59 7.07
N SER A 176 4.97 13.36 6.63
CA SER A 176 3.94 12.44 6.18
C SER A 176 4.11 11.10 6.88
N PHE A 177 3.01 10.50 7.32
CA PHE A 177 3.00 9.26 8.08
C PHE A 177 2.01 8.28 7.47
N GLU A 178 2.51 7.10 7.12
CA GLU A 178 1.73 5.92 6.76
C GLU A 178 1.75 4.95 7.94
N LEU A 179 0.59 4.64 8.50
CA LEU A 179 0.49 3.81 9.70
C LEU A 179 0.15 2.37 9.32
N LYS A 180 0.76 1.43 10.04
CA LYS A 180 0.54 -0.01 9.92
C LYS A 180 0.47 -0.66 11.28
N LYS A 181 -0.46 -1.60 11.44
CA LYS A 181 -0.57 -2.39 12.67
C LYS A 181 0.64 -3.29 12.89
N GLN A 182 1.08 -3.98 11.84
CA GLN A 182 2.21 -4.89 11.92
C GLN A 182 3.03 -4.83 10.64
N VAL A 183 4.35 -4.85 10.80
CA VAL A 183 5.32 -4.95 9.71
C VAL A 183 6.23 -6.14 9.97
N ASP A 184 6.28 -7.04 9.00
CA ASP A 184 7.15 -8.21 8.97
C ASP A 184 7.72 -8.42 7.56
N LEU A 185 8.58 -9.42 7.36
CA LEU A 185 9.22 -9.68 6.07
C LEU A 185 8.26 -9.88 4.90
N SER A 186 7.06 -10.42 5.15
CA SER A 186 6.09 -10.73 4.10
C SER A 186 5.43 -9.48 3.52
N ASN A 187 5.20 -8.46 4.35
CA ASN A 187 4.48 -7.25 3.99
C ASN A 187 5.35 -5.97 3.98
N CYS A 188 6.59 -6.05 4.47
CA CYS A 188 7.48 -4.89 4.61
C CYS A 188 7.66 -4.11 3.31
N ARG A 189 7.91 -4.80 2.19
CA ARG A 189 8.10 -4.11 0.89
C ARG A 189 6.84 -3.37 0.48
N GLU A 190 5.69 -4.03 0.52
CA GLU A 190 4.41 -3.43 0.13
C GLU A 190 4.11 -2.19 0.96
N HIS A 191 4.16 -2.30 2.28
CA HIS A 191 3.91 -1.18 3.20
C HIS A 191 4.92 -0.04 3.00
N TYR A 192 6.19 -0.36 2.76
CA TYR A 192 7.21 0.65 2.53
C TYR A 192 6.99 1.39 1.20
N PHE A 193 6.66 0.67 0.12
CA PHE A 193 6.33 1.30 -1.17
C PHE A 193 5.06 2.13 -1.12
N GLN A 194 4.09 1.74 -0.30
CA GLN A 194 2.93 2.56 -0.01
C GLN A 194 3.33 3.88 0.68
N ALA A 195 4.19 3.82 1.70
CA ALA A 195 4.71 5.01 2.38
C ALA A 195 5.49 5.93 1.43
N ILE A 196 6.30 5.38 0.50
CA ILE A 196 6.97 6.16 -0.56
C ILE A 196 5.95 6.90 -1.41
N SER A 197 4.96 6.16 -1.95
CA SER A 197 3.93 6.74 -2.83
C SER A 197 3.20 7.90 -2.15
N ASN A 198 2.83 7.71 -0.88
CA ASN A 198 2.00 8.66 -0.15
C ASN A 198 2.78 9.85 0.45
N SER A 199 4.11 9.75 0.54
CA SER A 199 4.93 10.70 1.30
C SER A 199 5.98 11.45 0.47
N SER A 200 6.09 11.17 -0.84
CA SER A 200 7.11 11.78 -1.72
C SER A 200 7.04 13.31 -1.82
N TRP A 201 5.92 13.93 -1.46
CA TRP A 201 5.73 15.38 -1.44
C TRP A 201 6.21 16.04 -0.14
N ALA A 202 6.41 15.29 0.94
CA ALA A 202 6.79 15.81 2.25
C ALA A 202 8.32 15.91 2.39
N ASN A 203 8.79 16.75 3.33
CA ASN A 203 10.23 16.82 3.63
C ASN A 203 10.73 15.51 4.26
N GLU A 204 9.92 14.91 5.14
CA GLU A 204 10.20 13.60 5.74
C GLU A 204 8.95 12.72 5.73
N GLY A 205 9.09 11.53 5.16
CA GLY A 205 8.06 10.49 5.18
C GLY A 205 8.42 9.39 6.15
N TYR A 206 7.42 8.83 6.83
CA TYR A 206 7.61 7.76 7.80
C TYR A 206 6.61 6.62 7.60
N LEU A 207 7.12 5.39 7.58
CA LEU A 207 6.35 4.18 7.84
C LEU A 207 6.28 3.97 9.36
N VAL A 208 5.09 4.00 9.91
CA VAL A 208 4.85 3.89 11.35
C VAL A 208 4.22 2.53 11.63
N ALA A 209 4.86 1.71 12.45
CA ALA A 209 4.38 0.38 12.81
C ALA A 209 4.04 0.31 14.30
N GLU A 210 2.89 -0.25 14.67
CA GLU A 210 2.64 -0.65 16.07
C GLU A 210 3.50 -1.85 16.45
N LYS A 211 3.53 -2.89 15.61
CA LYS A 211 4.33 -4.11 15.82
C LYS A 211 5.37 -4.27 14.74
N LEU A 212 6.63 -4.33 15.14
CA LEU A 212 7.76 -4.62 14.26
C LEU A 212 8.82 -5.40 15.05
N ASN A 213 9.22 -6.57 14.56
CA ASN A 213 10.23 -7.37 15.24
C ASN A 213 11.63 -6.81 14.95
N ILE A 214 12.12 -5.94 15.85
CA ILE A 214 13.44 -5.30 15.71
C ILE A 214 14.60 -6.30 15.88
N GLN A 215 14.33 -7.51 16.38
CA GLN A 215 15.34 -8.57 16.54
C GLN A 215 15.49 -9.44 15.28
N ASP A 216 14.59 -9.29 14.29
CA ASP A 216 14.69 -9.97 13.00
C ASP A 216 15.72 -9.25 12.11
N ASN A 217 16.89 -9.86 11.95
CA ASN A 217 17.99 -9.27 11.18
C ASN A 217 17.63 -9.10 9.69
N ASP A 218 16.91 -10.05 9.10
CA ASP A 218 16.55 -10.00 7.69
C ASP A 218 15.57 -8.84 7.43
N LEU A 219 14.61 -8.63 8.35
CA LEU A 219 13.68 -7.52 8.29
C LEU A 219 14.41 -6.17 8.44
N MET A 220 15.30 -6.07 9.42
CA MET A 220 16.05 -4.85 9.69
C MET A 220 17.00 -4.51 8.54
N ASP A 221 17.66 -5.49 7.94
CA ASP A 221 18.54 -5.26 6.80
C ASP A 221 17.77 -4.93 5.52
N LEU A 222 16.57 -5.45 5.34
CA LEU A 222 15.65 -4.99 4.30
C LEU A 222 15.26 -3.51 4.52
N LEU A 223 14.84 -3.14 5.72
CA LEU A 223 14.44 -1.76 6.04
C LEU A 223 15.60 -0.76 5.89
N LYS A 224 16.81 -1.10 6.34
CA LYS A 224 18.01 -0.26 6.15
C LYS A 224 18.31 -0.02 4.67
N ARG A 225 18.26 -1.07 3.84
CA ARG A 225 18.47 -0.93 2.39
C ARG A 225 17.39 -0.08 1.75
N LEU A 226 16.12 -0.26 2.15
CA LEU A 226 15.01 0.54 1.67
C LEU A 226 15.17 2.01 2.09
N HIS A 227 15.61 2.28 3.32
CA HIS A 227 15.90 3.63 3.81
C HIS A 227 17.03 4.28 3.02
N ALA A 228 18.17 3.59 2.88
CA ALA A 228 19.30 4.10 2.11
C ALA A 228 18.95 4.41 0.64
N SER A 229 17.98 3.68 0.07
CA SER A 229 17.57 3.86 -1.32
C SER A 229 16.50 4.96 -1.51
N PHE A 230 15.57 5.11 -0.56
CA PHE A 230 14.34 5.89 -0.76
C PHE A 230 14.07 6.96 0.31
N GLY A 231 14.80 6.95 1.43
CA GLY A 231 14.74 8.00 2.45
C GLY A 231 13.50 8.02 3.36
N ILE A 232 12.61 7.02 3.27
CA ILE A 232 11.48 6.89 4.22
C ILE A 232 12.00 6.39 5.57
N GLY A 233 11.68 7.09 6.64
CA GLY A 233 12.01 6.70 8.00
C GLY A 233 11.06 5.62 8.52
N VAL A 234 11.48 4.90 9.57
CA VAL A 234 10.63 3.93 10.26
C VAL A 234 10.45 4.36 11.72
N ILE A 235 9.21 4.35 12.19
CA ILE A 235 8.85 4.61 13.59
C ILE A 235 8.14 3.38 14.12
N VAL A 236 8.58 2.88 15.27
CA VAL A 236 7.87 1.83 15.99
C VAL A 236 7.16 2.47 17.18
N LEU A 237 5.83 2.41 17.19
CA LEU A 237 4.99 2.87 18.29
C LEU A 237 4.79 1.71 19.27
N ASP A 238 5.62 1.64 20.30
CA ASP A 238 5.43 0.66 21.37
C ASP A 238 4.20 1.05 22.22
N THR A 239 3.10 0.29 22.08
CA THR A 239 1.86 0.51 22.83
C THR A 239 1.89 -0.11 24.23
N GLU A 240 2.84 -1.00 24.54
CA GLU A 240 2.97 -1.63 25.86
C GLU A 240 3.63 -0.66 26.87
N ASP A 241 4.52 0.21 26.38
CA ASP A 241 5.28 1.18 27.20
C ASP A 241 4.47 2.43 27.62
N LEU A 242 3.21 2.54 27.17
CA LEU A 242 2.28 3.62 27.54
C LEU A 242 1.96 3.66 29.04
N THR A 243 2.12 2.53 29.73
CA THR A 243 1.98 2.45 31.19
C THR A 243 3.22 2.96 31.94
N LYS A 244 4.37 3.13 31.28
CA LYS A 244 5.66 3.39 31.95
C LYS A 244 6.33 4.71 31.61
N LYS A 245 6.06 5.32 30.44
CA LYS A 245 6.23 6.75 30.08
C LYS A 245 6.31 6.89 28.56
N PRO A 246 5.62 7.85 27.93
CA PRO A 246 5.62 8.04 26.47
C PRO A 246 6.94 8.63 25.90
N SER A 247 8.04 8.60 26.66
CA SER A 247 9.36 9.11 26.27
C SER A 247 10.24 8.09 25.53
N ALA A 248 9.81 6.83 25.44
CA ALA A 248 10.60 5.68 24.96
C ALA A 248 10.44 5.34 23.46
N LEU A 249 9.72 6.16 22.70
CA LEU A 249 9.64 5.99 21.25
C LEU A 249 11.00 6.23 20.61
N LYS A 250 11.64 5.14 20.20
CA LYS A 250 12.92 5.14 19.48
C LYS A 250 12.64 5.22 18.00
N CYS A 251 13.11 6.30 17.37
CA CYS A 251 13.35 6.28 15.93
C CYS A 251 14.58 5.41 15.72
N LYS A 252 14.41 4.22 15.13
CA LYS A 252 15.52 3.40 14.65
C LYS A 252 15.29 3.17 13.16
N VAL A 253 16.27 3.62 12.38
CA VAL A 253 16.57 3.04 11.07
C VAL A 253 17.75 2.10 11.29
#